data_AF-D8F641-F1
#
_entry.id   AF-D8F641-F1
#
_cell.length_a   1.000
_cell.length_b   1.000
_cell.length_c   1.000
_cell.angle_alpha   90.00
_cell.angle_beta   90.00
_cell.angle_gamma   90.00
#
_symmetry.space_group_name_H-M   'P 1'
#
loop_
_entity.id
_entity.type
_entity.pdbx_description
1 polymer ?
#
loop_
_entity_poly.entity_id
_entity_poly.type
_entity_poly.pdbx_seq_one_letter_code
_entity_poly.pdbx_strand_id
1 'polypeptide(L)'
;MPFFLNRFHLDKAIFFDTICQKREKKEFAATENCPWRKRIIQGEVHDENAWVLGGYSGHAGLFGTAAGVYGLAKLLNQHYRGLREDCFQPKTVRIFFERQSLVSGSTWALGWDTPSPTGSSAGRHFSPGSVGHLGFTGTSLWMDLYHDVIVVFLTNRIHPSREIRPFGP
;
A
#
# COMPACT_ATOMS: atom_id res chain seq x y z
N MET A 1 11.33 8.71 11.20
CA MET A 1 10.92 8.02 9.97
C MET A 1 11.72 8.35 8.70
N PRO A 2 12.21 9.60 8.45
CA PRO A 2 12.97 9.92 7.23
C PRO A 2 14.23 9.07 7.02
N PHE A 3 14.88 8.65 8.12
CA PHE A 3 16.12 7.88 8.09
C PHE A 3 16.00 6.52 7.38
N PHE A 4 14.86 5.81 7.54
CA PHE A 4 14.65 4.51 6.90
C PHE A 4 14.57 4.64 5.38
N LEU A 5 13.76 5.58 4.89
CA LEU A 5 13.57 5.78 3.44
C LEU A 5 14.84 6.30 2.77
N ASN A 6 15.55 7.23 3.41
CA ASN A 6 16.82 7.77 2.91
C ASN A 6 17.89 6.68 2.74
N ARG A 7 18.00 5.76 3.73
CA ARG A 7 18.99 4.66 3.71
C ARG A 7 18.83 3.74 2.50
N PHE A 8 17.62 3.65 1.95
CA PHE A 8 17.29 2.79 0.81
C PHE A 8 17.00 3.57 -0.47
N HIS A 9 17.27 4.88 -0.50
CA HIS A 9 16.99 5.77 -1.62
C HIS A 9 15.51 5.75 -2.05
N LEU A 10 14.60 5.49 -1.09
CA LEU A 10 13.15 5.48 -1.31
C LEU A 10 12.50 6.83 -0.99
N ASP A 11 13.22 7.74 -0.34
CA ASP A 11 12.75 9.04 0.13
C ASP A 11 12.25 9.99 -0.96
N LYS A 12 12.77 9.85 -2.18
CA LYS A 12 12.28 10.60 -3.34
C LYS A 12 11.01 10.00 -3.95
N ALA A 13 10.75 8.72 -3.70
CA ALA A 13 9.72 7.93 -4.36
C ALA A 13 8.54 7.54 -3.44
N ILE A 14 8.75 7.52 -2.13
CA ILE A 14 7.77 7.30 -1.07
C ILE A 14 7.94 8.43 -0.05
N PHE A 15 6.86 9.13 0.27
CA PHE A 15 6.91 10.30 1.13
C PHE A 15 5.57 10.50 1.85
N PHE A 16 5.62 11.15 2.99
CA PHE A 16 4.42 11.69 3.62
C PHE A 16 4.20 13.08 3.07
N ASP A 17 2.98 13.35 2.61
CA ASP A 17 2.61 14.71 2.27
C ASP A 17 2.35 15.45 3.58
N THR A 18 3.44 15.92 4.18
CA THR A 18 3.33 16.92 5.23
C THR A 18 2.96 18.22 4.54
N ILE A 19 2.12 19.02 5.20
CA ILE A 19 1.81 20.42 4.87
C ILE A 19 3.09 21.26 4.56
N CYS A 20 4.29 20.74 4.90
CA CYS A 20 5.61 21.32 4.69
C CYS A 20 6.40 20.90 3.43
N GLN A 21 6.03 19.88 2.65
CA GLN A 21 6.78 19.55 1.42
C GLN A 21 6.11 20.15 0.18
N LYS A 22 6.79 21.13 -0.44
CA LYS A 22 6.39 21.81 -1.68
C LYS A 22 6.44 20.86 -2.90
N ARG A 23 5.53 19.89 -2.98
CA ARG A 23 5.22 19.20 -4.25
C ARG A 23 4.06 19.87 -4.94
N GLU A 24 4.07 19.86 -6.27
CA GLU A 24 2.98 20.45 -7.04
C GLU A 24 1.79 19.48 -7.10
N LYS A 25 0.55 20.00 -7.03
CA LYS A 25 -0.68 19.17 -7.11
C LYS A 25 -0.70 18.24 -8.31
N LYS A 26 -0.09 18.63 -9.44
CA LYS A 26 0.00 17.85 -10.68
C LYS A 26 0.77 16.53 -10.52
N GLU A 27 1.61 16.41 -9.50
CA GLU A 27 2.33 15.18 -9.17
C GLU A 27 1.42 14.11 -8.52
N PHE A 28 0.21 14.50 -8.11
CA PHE A 28 -0.72 13.63 -7.38
C PHE A 28 -1.96 13.33 -8.23
N ALA A 29 -2.38 12.07 -8.19
CA ALA A 29 -3.69 11.69 -8.70
C ALA A 29 -4.80 12.26 -7.79
N ALA A 30 -5.80 12.89 -8.38
CA ALA A 30 -6.90 13.54 -7.68
C ALA A 30 -7.98 12.54 -7.27
N THR A 31 -8.23 12.28 -6.00
CA THR A 31 -9.11 11.19 -5.55
C THR A 31 -10.59 11.52 -5.66
N GLU A 32 -11.21 12.12 -4.66
CA GLU A 32 -12.67 12.27 -4.59
C GLU A 32 -13.11 13.74 -4.55
N ASN A 33 -14.27 14.06 -5.12
CA ASN A 33 -15.00 15.29 -4.81
C ASN A 33 -15.62 15.18 -3.41
N CYS A 34 -14.85 15.55 -2.39
CA CYS A 34 -15.20 15.30 -1.01
C CYS A 34 -16.39 16.18 -0.57
N PRO A 35 -17.53 15.58 -0.17
CA PRO A 35 -18.70 16.34 0.29
C PRO A 35 -18.43 17.19 1.54
N TRP A 36 -17.47 16.77 2.36
CA TRP A 36 -17.09 17.47 3.60
C TRP A 36 -16.07 18.59 3.34
N ARG A 37 -14.99 18.31 2.58
CA ARG A 37 -13.95 19.31 2.23
C ARG A 37 -14.38 20.28 1.13
N LYS A 38 -15.54 20.05 0.49
CA LYS A 38 -16.15 20.87 -0.58
C LYS A 38 -15.21 21.11 -1.78
N ARG A 39 -14.33 20.15 -2.06
CA ARG A 39 -13.35 20.21 -3.15
C ARG A 39 -12.93 18.80 -3.57
N ILE A 40 -12.33 18.71 -4.76
CA ILE A 40 -11.57 17.54 -5.17
C ILE A 40 -10.32 17.41 -4.29
N ILE A 41 -10.15 16.25 -3.65
CA ILE A 41 -8.96 15.92 -2.87
C ILE A 41 -7.81 15.58 -3.82
N GLN A 42 -6.70 16.30 -3.72
CA GLN A 42 -5.49 16.07 -4.51
C GLN A 42 -4.27 16.58 -3.75
N GLY A 43 -3.26 15.72 -3.54
CA GLY A 43 -2.11 16.06 -2.68
C GLY A 43 -2.53 16.25 -1.21
N GLU A 44 -3.49 15.46 -0.75
CA GLU A 44 -3.91 15.42 0.65
C GLU A 44 -4.36 13.98 0.96
N VAL A 45 -4.09 13.49 2.17
CA VAL A 45 -4.57 12.17 2.59
C VAL A 45 -6.10 12.11 2.47
N HIS A 46 -6.59 11.03 1.86
CA HIS A 46 -8.02 10.80 1.67
C HIS A 46 -8.70 10.45 2.99
N ASP A 47 -8.07 9.58 3.79
CA ASP A 47 -8.56 9.19 5.13
C ASP A 47 -8.77 10.40 6.03
N GLU A 48 -9.99 10.52 6.58
CA GLU A 48 -10.43 11.68 7.35
C GLU A 48 -9.72 11.75 8.71
N ASN A 49 -9.49 10.60 9.35
CA ASN A 49 -8.80 10.55 10.64
C ASN A 49 -7.34 10.96 10.50
N ALA A 50 -6.62 10.41 9.52
CA ALA A 50 -5.24 10.78 9.23
C ALA A 50 -5.12 12.25 8.82
N TRP A 51 -6.11 12.79 8.12
CA TRP A 51 -6.15 14.22 7.79
C TRP A 51 -6.26 15.09 9.04
N VAL A 52 -7.18 14.77 9.96
CA VAL A 52 -7.34 15.49 11.24
C VAL A 52 -6.07 15.42 12.09
N LEU A 53 -5.34 14.30 12.03
CA LEU A 53 -4.07 14.11 12.74
C LEU A 53 -2.86 14.83 12.11
N GLY A 54 -3.08 15.67 11.09
CA GLY A 54 -2.01 16.47 10.46
C GLY A 54 -1.50 15.92 9.13
N GLY A 55 -2.24 15.00 8.50
CA GLY A 55 -2.00 14.54 7.13
C GLY A 55 -1.44 13.13 6.99
N TYR A 56 -1.08 12.47 8.10
CA TYR A 56 -0.62 11.08 8.08
C TYR A 56 -0.80 10.39 9.43
N SER A 57 -0.86 9.06 9.40
CA SER A 57 -0.94 8.16 10.55
C SER A 57 -0.26 6.83 10.20
N GLY A 58 -0.24 5.88 11.15
CA GLY A 58 0.28 4.53 10.88
C GLY A 58 -0.51 3.77 9.80
N HIS A 59 -1.74 4.16 9.51
CA HIS A 59 -2.64 3.48 8.57
C HIS A 59 -2.85 4.22 7.24
N ALA A 60 -2.51 5.51 7.13
CA ALA A 60 -2.76 6.31 5.94
C ALA A 60 -1.84 7.55 5.83
N GLY A 61 -1.81 8.17 4.64
CA GLY A 61 -1.09 9.43 4.37
C GLY A 61 0.30 9.26 3.78
N LEU A 62 0.71 8.03 3.48
CA LEU A 62 1.89 7.75 2.67
C LEU A 62 1.55 7.83 1.18
N PHE A 63 2.30 8.65 0.45
CA PHE A 63 2.25 8.77 -1.00
C PHE A 63 3.48 8.14 -1.63
N GLY A 64 3.36 7.72 -2.88
CA GLY A 64 4.51 7.27 -3.63
C GLY A 64 4.19 6.89 -5.06
N THR A 65 5.26 6.71 -5.83
CA THR A 65 5.18 6.20 -7.21
C THR A 65 5.11 4.67 -7.22
N ALA A 66 4.67 4.07 -8.33
CA ALA A 66 4.70 2.62 -8.49
C ALA A 66 6.11 2.05 -8.32
N ALA A 67 7.13 2.76 -8.81
CA ALA A 67 8.53 2.39 -8.62
C ALA A 67 8.97 2.45 -7.15
N GLY A 68 8.53 3.45 -6.40
CA GLY A 68 8.80 3.55 -4.96
C GLY A 68 8.19 2.39 -4.18
N VAL A 69 6.90 2.11 -4.40
CA VAL A 69 6.18 0.99 -3.78
C VAL A 69 6.84 -0.35 -4.15
N TYR A 70 7.21 -0.54 -5.42
CA TYR A 70 7.97 -1.71 -5.86
C TYR A 70 9.32 -1.82 -5.14
N GLY A 71 10.04 -0.71 -4.97
CA GLY A 71 11.31 -0.69 -4.24
C GLY A 71 11.17 -1.16 -2.79
N LEU A 72 10.12 -0.70 -2.09
CA LEU A 72 9.81 -1.17 -0.74
C LEU A 72 9.43 -2.66 -0.71
N ALA A 73 8.56 -3.09 -1.61
CA ALA A 73 8.14 -4.48 -1.74
C ALA A 73 9.33 -5.41 -2.02
N LYS A 74 10.20 -5.02 -2.96
CA LYS A 74 11.43 -5.73 -3.30
C LYS A 74 12.39 -5.80 -2.12
N LEU A 75 12.56 -4.71 -1.36
CA LEU A 75 13.37 -4.70 -0.15
C LEU A 75 12.88 -5.76 0.85
N LEU A 76 11.57 -5.76 1.17
CA LEU A 76 10.98 -6.75 2.08
C LEU A 76 11.15 -8.18 1.54
N ASN A 77 10.91 -8.41 0.25
CA ASN A 77 11.12 -9.72 -0.37
C ASN A 77 12.58 -10.19 -0.28
N GLN A 78 13.57 -9.30 -0.46
CA GLN A 78 14.98 -9.62 -0.27
C GLN A 78 15.29 -10.05 1.17
N HIS A 79 14.71 -9.39 2.17
CA HIS A 79 14.82 -9.82 3.57
C HIS A 79 14.14 -11.16 3.81
N TYR A 80 12.92 -11.38 3.31
CA TYR A 80 12.20 -12.65 3.40
C TYR A 80 13.05 -13.83 2.89
N ARG A 81 13.71 -13.65 1.74
CA ARG A 81 14.58 -14.64 1.10
C ARG A 81 15.96 -14.80 1.75
N GLY A 82 16.29 -13.98 2.76
CA GLY A 82 17.60 -14.02 3.43
C GLY A 82 18.74 -13.43 2.61
N LEU A 83 18.44 -12.63 1.59
CA LEU A 83 19.45 -11.95 0.77
C LEU A 83 19.97 -10.66 1.45
N ARG A 84 19.29 -10.20 2.49
CA ARG A 84 19.60 -8.99 3.26
C ARG A 84 19.22 -9.14 4.72
N GLU A 85 19.97 -8.47 5.59
CA GLU A 85 19.72 -8.40 7.04
C GLU A 85 19.95 -6.99 7.63
N ASP A 86 20.11 -5.98 6.79
CA ASP A 86 20.60 -4.65 7.18
C ASP A 86 19.55 -3.71 7.81
N CYS A 87 18.25 -4.00 7.67
CA CYS A 87 17.17 -3.34 8.42
C CYS A 87 16.21 -4.29 9.15
N PHE A 88 15.92 -5.47 8.58
CA PHE A 88 15.14 -6.49 9.25
C PHE A 88 15.89 -7.83 9.21
N GLN A 89 15.78 -8.61 10.29
CA GLN A 89 16.18 -10.00 10.23
C GLN A 89 15.23 -10.76 9.28
N PRO A 90 15.73 -11.72 8.47
CA PRO A 90 14.88 -12.51 7.58
C PRO A 90 13.71 -13.19 8.30
N LYS A 91 13.96 -13.68 9.51
CA LYS A 91 12.93 -14.30 10.37
C LYS A 91 11.80 -13.32 10.70
N THR A 92 12.11 -12.05 10.94
CA THR A 92 11.10 -11.02 11.25
C THR A 92 10.16 -10.79 10.06
N VAL A 93 10.70 -10.69 8.85
CA VAL A 93 9.86 -10.48 7.66
C VAL A 93 9.03 -11.72 7.33
N ARG A 94 9.56 -12.93 7.57
CA ARG A 94 8.78 -14.17 7.46
C ARG A 94 7.58 -14.16 8.40
N ILE A 95 7.75 -13.70 9.64
CA ILE A 95 6.64 -13.54 10.60
C ILE A 95 5.60 -12.53 10.09
N PHE A 96 6.02 -11.42 9.47
CA PHE A 96 5.08 -10.46 8.89
C PHE A 96 4.21 -11.04 7.78
N PHE A 97 4.76 -11.98 7.01
CA PHE A 97 4.11 -12.60 5.84
C PHE A 97 3.40 -13.91 6.17
N GLU A 98 3.50 -14.41 7.40
CA GLU A 98 2.84 -15.63 7.83
C GLU A 98 1.38 -15.34 8.22
N ARG A 99 0.44 -16.06 7.60
CA ARG A 99 -0.99 -15.99 7.95
C ARG A 99 -1.16 -16.33 9.43
N GLN A 100 -1.88 -15.48 10.15
CA GLN A 100 -2.11 -15.64 11.58
C GLN A 100 -3.39 -16.42 11.84
N SER A 101 -3.36 -17.32 12.82
CA SER A 101 -4.53 -18.09 13.29
C SER A 101 -5.23 -17.42 14.49
N LEU A 102 -4.98 -16.13 14.73
CA LEU A 102 -5.54 -15.37 15.85
C LEU A 102 -7.07 -15.22 15.78
N VAL A 103 -7.62 -15.18 14.56
CA VAL A 103 -9.06 -15.12 14.30
C VAL A 103 -9.41 -16.26 13.35
N SER A 104 -10.35 -17.11 13.75
CA SER A 104 -10.77 -18.26 12.95
C SER A 104 -11.27 -17.82 11.57
N GLY A 105 -10.76 -18.46 10.52
CA GLY A 105 -11.11 -18.16 9.13
C GLY A 105 -10.47 -16.90 8.54
N SER A 106 -9.64 -16.17 9.30
CA SER A 106 -8.93 -14.99 8.79
C SER A 106 -7.82 -15.39 7.81
N THR A 107 -7.67 -14.59 6.76
CA THR A 107 -6.56 -14.68 5.80
C THR A 107 -5.44 -13.70 6.10
N TRP A 108 -5.55 -12.92 7.17
CA TRP A 108 -4.58 -11.87 7.47
C TRP A 108 -3.30 -12.43 8.08
N ALA A 109 -2.18 -11.95 7.56
CA ALA A 109 -0.90 -11.91 8.22
C ALA A 109 -0.74 -10.57 8.97
N LEU A 110 0.43 -10.30 9.54
CA LEU A 110 0.64 -9.07 10.33
C LEU A 110 0.77 -7.85 9.41
N GLY A 111 -0.36 -7.17 9.18
CA GLY A 111 -0.43 -5.99 8.30
C GLY A 111 -0.48 -6.33 6.81
N TRP A 112 -0.72 -7.59 6.46
CA TRP A 112 -0.83 -8.07 5.08
C TRP A 112 -2.02 -9.02 4.95
N ASP A 113 -2.68 -9.00 3.80
CA ASP A 113 -3.64 -10.04 3.41
C ASP A 113 -2.93 -11.16 2.66
N THR A 114 -3.56 -12.34 2.60
CA THR A 114 -3.09 -13.49 1.83
C THR A 114 -4.25 -14.08 1.02
N PRO A 115 -4.02 -14.85 -0.06
CA PRO A 115 -5.10 -15.32 -0.91
C PRO A 115 -6.18 -16.15 -0.18
N SER A 116 -7.41 -15.64 -0.23
CA SER A 116 -8.61 -16.33 0.23
C SER A 116 -9.03 -17.44 -0.74
N PRO A 117 -9.60 -18.55 -0.26
CA PRO A 117 -10.12 -19.62 -1.14
C PRO A 117 -11.22 -19.13 -2.11
N THR A 118 -12.01 -18.14 -1.69
CA THR A 118 -13.11 -17.56 -2.47
C THR A 118 -13.05 -16.04 -2.40
N GLY A 119 -13.38 -15.37 -3.52
CA GLY A 119 -13.47 -13.90 -3.57
C GLY A 119 -12.18 -13.14 -3.25
N SER A 120 -11.00 -13.76 -3.44
CA SER A 120 -9.73 -13.13 -3.07
C SER A 120 -9.45 -11.85 -3.88
N SER A 121 -8.99 -10.84 -3.15
CA SER A 121 -8.42 -9.60 -3.69
C SER A 121 -7.13 -9.80 -4.50
N ALA A 122 -6.48 -10.96 -4.36
CA ALA A 122 -5.31 -11.34 -5.18
C ALA A 122 -5.70 -11.77 -6.60
N GLY A 123 -6.98 -12.02 -6.87
CA GLY A 123 -7.41 -12.69 -8.09
C GLY A 123 -7.12 -14.19 -8.07
N ARG A 124 -6.89 -14.79 -9.23
CA ARG A 124 -6.85 -16.26 -9.41
C ARG A 124 -5.47 -16.84 -9.73
N HIS A 125 -4.46 -15.99 -9.95
CA HIS A 125 -3.16 -16.40 -10.48
C HIS A 125 -2.03 -16.35 -9.45
N PHE A 126 -2.23 -15.66 -8.33
CA PHE A 126 -1.26 -15.65 -7.24
C PHE A 126 -1.24 -16.98 -6.51
N SER A 127 -0.05 -17.45 -6.16
CA SER A 127 0.11 -18.66 -5.37
C SER A 127 -0.43 -18.49 -3.94
N PRO A 128 -0.80 -19.57 -3.24
CA PRO A 128 -1.24 -19.50 -1.84
C PRO A 128 -0.22 -18.87 -0.88
N GLY A 129 1.07 -18.84 -1.24
CA GLY A 129 2.14 -18.21 -0.47
C GLY A 129 2.30 -16.71 -0.73
N SER A 130 1.32 -16.07 -1.38
CA SER A 130 1.39 -14.64 -1.70
C SER A 130 0.93 -13.77 -0.53
N VAL A 131 1.44 -12.54 -0.49
CA VAL A 131 1.02 -11.50 0.46
C VAL A 131 0.69 -10.22 -0.29
N GLY A 132 -0.28 -9.45 0.21
CA GLY A 132 -0.65 -8.19 -0.42
C GLY A 132 -1.43 -7.25 0.47
N HIS A 133 -1.73 -6.07 -0.07
CA HIS A 133 -2.54 -5.06 0.60
C HIS A 133 -3.27 -4.19 -0.42
N LEU A 134 -4.49 -3.80 -0.09
CA LEU A 134 -5.29 -2.86 -0.88
C LEU A 134 -5.32 -1.49 -0.20
N GLY A 135 -5.40 -0.43 -1.00
CA GLY A 135 -5.71 0.91 -0.52
C GLY A 135 -7.08 1.36 -1.01
N PHE A 136 -7.80 2.07 -0.14
CA PHE A 136 -9.17 2.52 -0.38
C PHE A 136 -9.34 3.28 -1.70
N THR A 137 -8.35 4.10 -2.08
CA THR A 137 -8.38 4.90 -3.32
C THR A 137 -8.21 4.06 -4.60
N GLY A 138 -7.98 2.75 -4.48
CA GLY A 138 -7.79 1.83 -5.59
C GLY A 138 -6.32 1.42 -5.81
N THR A 139 -5.46 1.59 -4.82
CA THR A 139 -4.10 1.06 -4.87
C THR A 139 -4.06 -0.41 -4.46
N SER A 140 -3.12 -1.16 -5.02
CA SER A 140 -2.94 -2.58 -4.75
C SER A 140 -1.47 -2.96 -4.89
N LEU A 141 -0.97 -3.74 -3.94
CA LEU A 141 0.35 -4.37 -3.97
C LEU A 141 0.18 -5.86 -3.64
N TRP A 142 0.72 -6.73 -4.48
CA TRP A 142 0.79 -8.17 -4.23
C TRP A 142 2.17 -8.70 -4.55
N MET A 143 2.66 -9.65 -3.74
CA MET A 143 3.92 -10.34 -3.89
C MET A 143 3.68 -11.85 -3.87
N ASP A 144 3.99 -12.54 -4.96
CA ASP A 144 4.07 -13.99 -4.99
C ASP A 144 5.47 -14.42 -4.55
N LEU A 145 5.57 -14.89 -3.31
CA LEU A 145 6.84 -15.23 -2.67
C LEU A 145 7.47 -16.51 -3.27
N TYR A 146 6.69 -17.37 -3.92
CA TYR A 146 7.19 -18.57 -4.57
C TYR A 146 7.73 -18.28 -5.97
N HIS A 147 7.03 -17.45 -6.73
CA HIS A 147 7.40 -17.13 -8.11
C HIS A 147 8.27 -15.88 -8.24
N ASP A 148 8.57 -15.19 -7.15
CA ASP A 148 9.35 -13.93 -7.13
C ASP A 148 8.72 -12.83 -8.00
N VAL A 149 7.39 -12.76 -7.98
CA VAL A 149 6.61 -11.78 -8.77
C VAL A 149 6.04 -10.73 -7.84
N ILE A 150 6.25 -9.46 -8.19
CA ILE A 150 5.67 -8.31 -7.48
C ILE A 150 4.80 -7.54 -8.47
N VAL A 151 3.53 -7.34 -8.11
CA VAL A 151 2.59 -6.53 -8.88
C VAL A 151 2.19 -5.31 -8.07
N VAL A 152 2.46 -4.14 -8.63
CA VAL A 152 2.03 -2.85 -8.07
C VAL A 152 1.02 -2.25 -9.04
N PHE A 153 -0.19 -1.98 -8.57
CA PHE A 153 -1.24 -1.34 -9.34
C PHE A 153 -1.78 -0.13 -8.60
N LEU A 154 -1.42 1.06 -9.08
CA LEU A 154 -1.85 2.32 -8.51
C LEU A 154 -2.90 2.94 -9.41
N THR A 155 -4.16 2.74 -9.04
CA THR A 155 -5.28 3.42 -9.69
C THR A 155 -5.79 4.56 -8.83
N ASN A 156 -6.86 5.18 -9.30
CA ASN A 156 -7.59 6.18 -8.57
C ASN A 156 -9.10 5.94 -8.72
N ARG A 157 -9.49 4.71 -8.35
CA ARG A 157 -10.81 4.13 -8.59
C ARG A 157 -11.95 5.02 -8.11
N ILE A 158 -11.75 5.73 -7.01
CA ILE A 158 -12.77 6.56 -6.38
C ILE A 158 -12.88 7.97 -7.00
N HIS A 159 -12.23 8.21 -8.14
CA HIS A 159 -12.33 9.47 -8.84
C HIS A 159 -13.47 9.50 -9.87
N PRO A 160 -14.36 10.53 -9.85
CA PRO A 160 -14.45 11.61 -8.86
C PRO A 160 -15.33 11.25 -7.63
N SER A 161 -15.93 10.07 -7.59
CA SER A 161 -16.81 9.62 -6.50
C SER A 161 -16.46 8.19 -6.05
N ARG A 162 -16.61 7.92 -4.75
CA ARG A 162 -16.44 6.57 -4.16
C ARG A 162 -17.56 5.59 -4.51
N GLU A 163 -18.63 6.06 -5.15
CA GLU A 163 -19.75 5.23 -5.59
C GLU A 163 -19.30 4.15 -6.59
N ILE A 164 -19.74 2.91 -6.33
CA ILE A 164 -19.51 1.81 -7.24
C ILE A 164 -20.42 1.98 -8.45
N ARG A 165 -19.89 2.51 -9.54
CA ARG A 165 -20.58 2.44 -10.83
C ARG A 165 -20.32 1.04 -11.41
N PRO A 166 -21.36 0.24 -11.68
CA PRO A 166 -21.16 -0.93 -12.51
C PRO A 166 -20.53 -0.46 -13.83
N PHE A 167 -19.58 -1.24 -14.36
CA PHE A 167 -19.22 -1.08 -15.77
C PHE A 167 -20.54 -1.20 -16.53
N GLY A 168 -20.90 -0.14 -17.26
CA GLY A 168 -22.12 -0.15 -18.06
C GLY A 168 -22.12 -1.30 -19.06
N PRO A 169 -23.30 -1.65 -19.62
CA PRO A 169 -23.34 -2.54 -20.78
C PRO A 169 -22.44 -2.03 -21.92
#